data_AF-A0A947ABD6-F1
#
_entry.id   AF-A0A947ABD6-F1
#
_cell.length_a   1.000
_cell.length_b   1.000
_cell.length_c   1.000
_cell.angle_alpha   90.00
_cell.angle_beta   90.00
_cell.angle_gamma   90.00
#
_symmetry.space_group_name_H-M   'P 1'
#
loop_
_entity.id
_entity.type
_entity.pdbx_description
1 polymer ?
#
loop_
_entity_poly.entity_id
_entity_poly.type
_entity_poly.pdbx_seq_one_letter_code
_entity_poly.pdbx_strand_id
1 'polypeptide(L)'
;MPPTLVSSNPGVIGEFLSRFEEGVVKSLDSFQGKSVQKIKPTDHETVISVTEGGKKPIMVQKFMDRVYQGDKRVIMLGDKFLGAALRKPKKGYHANFANSDAIKTELTEKEQNILSLVGPWMLKQGIHFSGLDFIGEQLTEINITCPTGIVQISELDGRKLDEEIVDYFVNLTSSRSA
;
A
#
# COMPACT_ATOMS: atom_id res chain seq x y z
N MET A 1 7.74 -7.80 -0.26
CA MET A 1 7.82 -6.45 0.36
C MET A 1 9.26 -5.95 0.28
N PRO A 2 9.51 -4.63 0.25
CA PRO A 2 10.86 -4.09 0.44
C PRO A 2 11.39 -4.43 1.85
N PRO A 3 12.72 -4.38 2.08
CA PRO A 3 13.27 -4.45 3.43
C PRO A 3 12.52 -3.48 4.34
N THR A 4 11.96 -4.02 5.43
CA THR A 4 11.05 -3.30 6.33
C THR A 4 11.42 -3.62 7.77
N LEU A 5 11.46 -2.59 8.62
CA LEU A 5 11.61 -2.68 10.06
C LEU A 5 10.43 -1.96 10.73
N VAL A 6 9.87 -2.54 11.78
CA VAL A 6 8.98 -1.83 12.71
C VAL A 6 9.67 -1.81 14.07
N SER A 7 9.94 -0.61 14.59
CA SER A 7 10.64 -0.43 15.86
C SER A 7 10.35 0.95 16.44
N SER A 8 10.47 1.10 17.75
CA SER A 8 10.57 2.40 18.40
C SER A 8 12.03 2.76 18.76
N ASN A 9 12.97 1.81 18.77
CA ASN A 9 14.34 2.06 19.20
C ASN A 9 15.16 2.79 18.12
N PRO A 10 15.63 4.03 18.35
CA PRO A 10 16.38 4.80 17.36
C PRO A 10 17.70 4.14 16.94
N GLY A 11 18.38 3.42 17.84
CA GLY A 11 19.62 2.69 17.54
C GLY A 11 19.37 1.57 16.54
N VAL A 12 18.36 0.73 16.79
CA VAL A 12 17.95 -0.35 15.87
C VAL A 12 17.52 0.21 14.51
N ILE A 13 16.81 1.34 14.50
CA ILE A 13 16.40 2.02 13.26
C ILE A 13 17.63 2.55 12.51
N GLY A 14 18.58 3.19 13.20
CA GLY A 14 19.83 3.67 12.62
C GLY A 14 20.68 2.55 12.03
N GLU A 15 20.82 1.42 12.74
CA GLU A 15 21.50 0.22 12.24
C GLU A 15 20.81 -0.39 11.02
N PHE A 16 19.48 -0.39 10.98
CA PHE A 16 18.75 -0.85 9.82
C PHE A 16 18.95 0.10 8.62
N LEU A 17 18.92 1.41 8.85
CA LEU A 17 19.11 2.42 7.82
C LEU A 17 20.52 2.40 7.24
N SER A 18 21.56 2.16 8.05
CA SER A 18 22.96 2.14 7.59
C SER A 18 23.25 1.10 6.51
N ARG A 19 22.36 0.12 6.34
CA ARG A 19 22.41 -0.90 5.28
C ARG A 19 21.95 -0.38 3.90
N PHE A 20 21.41 0.83 3.84
CA PHE A 20 20.83 1.43 2.65
C PHE A 20 21.26 2.91 2.54
N GLU A 21 21.25 3.47 1.33
CA GLU A 21 21.53 4.90 1.14
C GLU A 21 20.37 5.76 1.63
N GLU A 22 19.14 5.28 1.41
CA GLU A 22 17.91 6.03 1.69
C GLU A 22 16.79 5.09 2.15
N GLY A 23 15.97 5.61 3.06
CA GLY A 23 14.81 4.96 3.63
C GLY A 23 13.58 5.85 3.59
N VAL A 24 12.45 5.28 3.99
CA VAL A 24 11.21 6.01 4.20
C VAL A 24 10.62 5.63 5.55
N VAL A 25 10.28 6.62 6.35
CA VAL A 25 9.54 6.45 7.60
C VAL A 25 8.06 6.58 7.31
N LYS A 26 7.27 5.71 7.94
CA LYS A 26 5.81 5.76 7.97
C LYS A 26 5.33 5.61 9.41
N SER A 27 4.58 6.59 9.89
CA SER A 27 3.82 6.44 11.13
C SER A 27 2.75 5.36 10.97
N LEU A 28 2.58 4.50 11.98
CA LEU A 28 1.64 3.37 11.94
C LEU A 28 0.16 3.80 12.09
N ASP A 29 -0.08 5.02 12.54
CA ASP A 29 -1.39 5.59 12.85
C ASP A 29 -1.87 6.64 11.83
N SER A 30 -1.18 6.76 10.69
CA SER A 30 -1.48 7.77 9.66
C SER A 30 -1.97 7.16 8.35
N PHE A 31 -2.51 8.01 7.47
CA PHE A 31 -3.13 7.61 6.20
C PHE A 31 -2.83 8.61 5.06
N GLN A 32 -3.15 8.23 3.81
CA GLN A 32 -3.01 9.05 2.58
C GLN A 32 -1.58 9.55 2.26
N GLY A 33 -0.55 8.91 2.81
CA GLY A 33 0.83 9.28 2.55
C GLY A 33 1.28 10.59 3.25
N LYS A 34 0.48 11.12 4.18
CA LYS A 34 0.78 12.35 4.93
C LYS A 34 1.95 12.18 5.91
N SER A 35 2.27 10.95 6.30
CA SER A 35 3.35 10.59 7.23
C SER A 35 4.58 9.98 6.56
N VAL A 36 4.63 9.98 5.23
CA VAL A 36 5.68 9.29 4.48
C VAL A 36 6.85 10.27 4.30
N GLN A 37 7.91 10.09 5.07
CA GLN A 37 9.07 10.97 5.02
C GLN A 37 10.30 10.20 4.55
N LYS A 38 10.94 10.68 3.47
CA LYS A 38 12.24 10.18 3.02
C LYS A 38 13.31 10.57 4.04
N ILE A 39 14.17 9.62 4.41
CA ILE A 39 15.24 9.80 5.38
C ILE A 39 16.53 9.11 4.92
N LYS A 40 17.67 9.56 5.46
CA LYS A 40 19.01 9.01 5.27
C LYS A 40 19.56 8.48 6.59
N PRO A 41 20.62 7.64 6.56
CA PRO A 41 21.28 7.17 7.77
C PRO A 41 21.77 8.29 8.70
N THR A 42 22.06 9.47 8.15
CA THR A 42 22.50 10.67 8.90
C THR A 42 21.38 11.41 9.61
N ASP A 43 20.11 11.09 9.37
CA ASP A 43 18.95 11.84 9.89
C ASP A 43 18.54 11.38 11.30
N HIS A 44 19.51 11.27 12.21
CA HIS A 44 19.30 10.75 13.57
C HIS A 44 18.25 11.54 14.36
N GLU A 45 18.30 12.88 14.30
CA GLU A 45 17.34 13.75 14.99
C GLU A 45 15.91 13.53 14.48
N THR A 46 15.75 13.31 13.17
CA THR A 46 14.45 12.97 12.59
C THR A 46 13.94 11.66 13.18
N VAL A 47 14.78 10.62 13.25
CA VAL A 47 14.41 9.30 13.83
C VAL A 47 14.01 9.44 15.29
N ILE A 48 14.75 10.20 16.10
CA ILE A 48 14.42 10.46 17.50
C ILE A 48 13.07 11.19 17.62
N SER A 49 12.85 12.19 16.78
CA SER A 49 11.61 12.98 16.76
C SER A 49 10.39 12.13 16.41
N VAL A 50 10.43 11.38 15.31
CA VAL A 50 9.28 10.57 14.84
C VAL A 50 8.98 9.36 15.73
N THR A 51 9.97 8.90 16.50
CA THR A 51 9.79 7.85 17.53
C THR A 51 9.42 8.41 18.90
N GLU A 52 9.30 9.73 19.04
CA GLU A 52 9.06 10.42 20.32
C GLU A 52 10.08 10.02 21.40
N GLY A 53 11.37 9.93 21.02
CA GLY A 53 12.45 9.46 21.89
C GLY A 53 12.34 7.98 22.25
N GLY A 54 11.73 7.17 21.38
CA GLY A 54 11.56 5.73 21.55
C GLY A 54 10.25 5.27 22.18
N LYS A 55 9.30 6.19 22.40
CA LYS A 55 7.98 5.89 22.97
C LYS A 55 6.97 5.41 21.92
N LYS A 56 7.19 5.76 20.65
CA LYS A 56 6.28 5.46 19.54
C LYS A 56 6.95 4.59 18.49
N PRO A 57 6.37 3.42 18.13
CA PRO A 57 6.89 2.63 17.03
C PRO A 57 6.58 3.26 15.69
N ILE A 58 7.53 3.15 14.77
CA ILE A 58 7.38 3.55 13.37
C ILE A 58 7.71 2.38 12.45
N MET A 59 7.24 2.44 11.21
CA MET A 59 7.73 1.58 10.14
C MET A 59 8.80 2.31 9.34
N VAL A 60 9.91 1.62 9.06
CA VAL A 60 10.97 2.07 8.17
C VAL A 60 11.11 1.08 7.04
N GLN A 61 11.07 1.57 5.80
CA GLN A 61 11.27 0.75 4.61
C GLN A 61 12.43 1.29 3.79
N LYS A 62 13.16 0.43 3.08
CA LYS A 62 14.13 0.88 2.06
C LYS A 62 13.41 1.78 1.05
N PHE A 63 13.98 2.94 0.72
CA PHE A 63 13.42 3.80 -0.32
C PHE A 63 13.52 3.11 -1.69
N MET A 64 12.50 3.29 -2.51
CA MET A 64 12.41 2.64 -3.83
C MET A 64 12.22 3.69 -4.92
N ASP A 65 13.27 3.97 -5.69
CA ASP A 65 13.22 4.94 -6.80
C ASP A 65 12.17 4.60 -7.86
N ARG A 66 11.76 3.32 -7.94
CA ARG A 66 10.65 2.89 -8.81
C ARG A 66 9.33 3.60 -8.50
N VAL A 67 9.17 4.24 -7.33
CA VAL A 67 7.99 5.07 -7.01
C VAL A 67 7.79 6.22 -8.01
N TYR A 68 8.87 6.74 -8.61
CA TYR A 68 8.79 7.78 -9.64
C TYR A 68 8.17 7.26 -10.96
N GLN A 69 8.20 5.94 -11.18
CA GLN A 69 7.54 5.29 -12.31
C GLN A 69 6.07 5.02 -12.01
N GLY A 70 5.72 4.90 -10.72
CA GLY A 70 4.36 4.88 -10.21
C GLY A 70 4.18 3.93 -9.03
N ASP A 71 3.07 4.11 -8.34
CA ASP A 71 2.56 3.26 -7.27
C ASP A 71 1.24 2.65 -7.73
N LYS A 72 1.24 1.34 -7.96
CA LYS A 72 0.10 0.60 -8.47
C LYS A 72 -0.86 0.29 -7.32
N ARG A 73 -2.06 0.88 -7.40
CA ARG A 73 -3.23 0.53 -6.57
C ARG A 73 -3.92 -0.66 -7.20
N VAL A 74 -3.98 -1.76 -6.48
CA VAL A 74 -4.75 -2.97 -6.81
C VAL A 74 -5.95 -3.05 -5.87
N ILE A 75 -7.14 -3.32 -6.40
CA ILE A 75 -8.32 -3.60 -5.59
C ILE A 75 -8.60 -5.10 -5.61
N MET A 76 -8.84 -5.65 -4.43
CA MET A 76 -9.23 -7.04 -4.22
C MET A 76 -10.67 -7.11 -3.69
N LEU A 77 -11.43 -8.08 -4.19
CA LEU A 77 -12.78 -8.39 -3.75
C LEU A 77 -12.87 -9.89 -3.46
N GLY A 78 -13.09 -10.24 -2.19
CA GLY A 78 -12.84 -11.57 -1.66
C GLY A 78 -11.35 -11.94 -1.77
N ASP A 79 -11.08 -13.09 -2.39
CA ASP A 79 -9.74 -13.57 -2.70
C ASP A 79 -9.27 -13.21 -4.13
N LYS A 80 -10.08 -12.45 -4.88
CA LYS A 80 -9.84 -12.17 -6.31
C LYS A 80 -9.40 -10.74 -6.58
N PHE A 81 -8.60 -10.60 -7.63
CA PHE A 81 -8.29 -9.32 -8.25
C PHE A 81 -9.54 -8.73 -8.90
N LEU A 82 -9.86 -7.48 -8.55
CA LEU A 82 -10.98 -6.74 -9.14
C LEU A 82 -10.53 -5.78 -10.26
N GLY A 83 -9.43 -5.07 -10.03
CA GLY A 83 -8.86 -4.11 -10.99
C GLY A 83 -7.65 -3.35 -10.42
N ALA A 84 -6.96 -2.59 -11.27
CA ALA A 84 -5.79 -1.81 -10.86
C ALA A 84 -5.66 -0.48 -11.60
N ALA A 85 -5.03 0.49 -10.93
CA ALA A 85 -4.58 1.74 -11.52
C ALA A 85 -3.16 2.07 -11.07
N LEU A 86 -2.30 2.48 -12.02
CA LEU A 86 -0.98 3.01 -11.71
C LEU A 86 -1.11 4.49 -11.36
N ARG A 87 -0.72 4.86 -10.15
CA ARG A 87 -0.69 6.25 -9.69
C ARG A 87 0.71 6.79 -9.95
N LYS A 88 0.85 7.63 -10.97
CA LYS A 88 2.13 8.26 -11.30
C LYS A 88 2.23 9.65 -10.64
N PRO A 89 3.14 9.88 -9.68
CA PRO A 89 3.27 11.18 -9.02
C PRO A 89 3.59 12.29 -10.03
N LYS A 90 2.89 13.43 -9.92
CA LYS A 90 3.21 14.62 -10.74
C LYS A 90 4.49 15.32 -10.26
N LYS A 91 4.76 15.27 -8.95
CA LYS A 91 5.92 15.86 -8.30
C LYS A 91 6.30 15.04 -7.08
N GLY A 92 7.61 14.87 -6.86
CA GLY A 92 8.13 14.13 -5.69
C GLY A 92 7.78 12.64 -5.76
N TYR A 93 7.57 12.03 -4.59
CA TYR A 93 7.39 10.58 -4.44
C TYR A 93 6.03 10.18 -3.84
N HIS A 94 5.16 11.14 -3.53
CA HIS A 94 3.84 10.85 -2.94
C HIS A 94 2.83 10.50 -4.02
N ALA A 95 2.52 9.21 -4.15
CA ALA A 95 1.73 8.65 -5.25
C ALA A 95 0.24 8.43 -4.92
N ASN A 96 -0.42 9.33 -4.19
CA ASN A 96 -1.86 9.21 -3.95
C ASN A 96 -2.68 9.72 -5.16
N PHE A 97 -3.94 9.30 -5.30
CA PHE A 97 -4.79 9.70 -6.43
C PHE A 97 -5.04 11.21 -6.53
N ALA A 98 -4.98 11.96 -5.42
CA ALA A 98 -5.15 13.41 -5.44
C ALA A 98 -3.95 14.13 -6.10
N ASN A 99 -2.76 13.53 -6.03
CA ASN A 99 -1.49 14.12 -6.48
C ASN A 99 -0.89 13.41 -7.71
N SER A 100 -1.60 12.44 -8.29
CA SER A 100 -1.09 11.55 -9.33
C SER A 100 -2.08 11.41 -10.47
N ASP A 101 -1.57 11.15 -11.68
CA ASP A 101 -2.42 10.67 -12.76
C ASP A 101 -2.73 9.19 -12.53
N ALA A 102 -3.97 8.80 -12.82
CA ALA A 102 -4.41 7.41 -12.82
C ALA A 102 -4.24 6.84 -14.24
N ILE A 103 -3.39 5.83 -14.37
CA ILE A 103 -3.04 5.23 -15.66
C ILE A 103 -3.46 3.76 -15.64
N LYS A 104 -4.05 3.29 -16.74
CA LYS A 104 -4.41 1.88 -16.91
C LYS A 104 -3.15 1.00 -16.80
N THR A 105 -3.28 -0.12 -16.09
CA THR A 105 -2.14 -1.01 -15.84
C THR A 105 -2.62 -2.44 -15.63
N GLU A 106 -1.72 -3.39 -15.86
CA GLU A 106 -1.95 -4.81 -15.63
C GLU A 106 -1.01 -5.32 -14.54
N LEU A 107 -1.36 -6.45 -13.93
CA LEU A 107 -0.51 -7.11 -12.95
C LEU A 107 0.65 -7.82 -13.64
N THR A 108 1.87 -7.68 -13.10
CA THR A 108 2.98 -8.54 -13.51
C THR A 108 2.82 -9.95 -12.93
N GLU A 109 3.50 -10.94 -13.50
CA GLU A 109 3.46 -12.32 -13.01
C GLU A 109 3.81 -12.42 -11.51
N LYS A 110 4.81 -11.65 -11.08
CA LYS A 110 5.22 -11.59 -9.67
C LYS A 110 4.13 -11.01 -8.77
N GLU A 111 3.43 -9.99 -9.23
CA GLU A 111 2.31 -9.39 -8.48
C GLU A 111 1.14 -10.38 -8.40
N GLN A 112 0.80 -11.06 -9.50
CA GLN A 112 -0.22 -12.12 -9.52
C GLN A 112 0.12 -13.24 -8.52
N ASN A 113 1.38 -13.67 -8.47
CA ASN A 113 1.85 -14.67 -7.50
C ASN A 113 1.75 -14.18 -6.04
N ILE A 114 1.91 -12.88 -5.79
CA ILE A 114 1.69 -12.31 -4.45
C ILE A 114 0.20 -12.35 -4.11
N LEU A 115 -0.67 -11.97 -5.05
CA LEU A 115 -2.12 -11.96 -4.83
C LEU A 115 -2.68 -13.37 -4.61
N SER A 116 -2.17 -14.38 -5.30
CA SER A 116 -2.61 -15.78 -5.11
C SER A 116 -2.29 -16.32 -3.72
N LEU A 117 -1.28 -15.78 -3.04
CA LEU A 117 -0.94 -16.11 -1.66
C LEU A 117 -1.74 -15.27 -0.65
N VAL A 118 -1.83 -13.96 -0.88
CA VAL A 118 -2.39 -13.01 0.09
C VAL A 118 -3.92 -12.97 0.03
N GLY A 119 -4.54 -13.11 -1.14
CA GLY A 119 -5.98 -13.10 -1.35
C GLY A 119 -6.74 -14.11 -0.48
N PRO A 120 -6.41 -15.41 -0.56
CA PRO A 120 -7.05 -16.45 0.26
C PRO A 120 -6.84 -16.23 1.76
N TRP A 121 -5.65 -15.75 2.15
CA TRP A 121 -5.38 -15.43 3.55
C TRP A 121 -6.24 -14.27 4.05
N MET A 122 -6.37 -13.18 3.29
CA MET A 122 -7.21 -12.03 3.63
C MET A 122 -8.69 -12.43 3.77
N LEU A 123 -9.20 -13.22 2.82
CA LEU A 123 -10.58 -13.71 2.88
C LEU A 123 -10.81 -14.55 4.14
N LYS A 124 -9.85 -15.41 4.52
CA LYS A 124 -9.91 -16.18 5.78
C LYS A 124 -9.94 -15.30 7.03
N GLN A 125 -9.35 -14.11 6.99
CA GLN A 125 -9.44 -13.12 8.07
C GLN A 125 -10.74 -12.28 8.03
N GLY A 126 -11.66 -12.56 7.11
CA GLY A 126 -12.88 -11.78 6.92
C GLY A 126 -12.67 -10.45 6.19
N ILE A 127 -11.51 -10.25 5.56
CA ILE A 127 -11.20 -9.06 4.77
C ILE A 127 -11.70 -9.29 3.35
N HIS A 128 -12.92 -8.83 3.09
CA HIS A 128 -13.59 -9.00 1.81
C HIS A 128 -13.29 -7.90 0.79
N PHE A 129 -12.87 -6.72 1.22
CA PHE A 129 -12.56 -5.60 0.34
C PHE A 129 -11.27 -4.93 0.79
N SER A 130 -10.27 -4.89 -0.08
CA SER A 130 -8.96 -4.31 0.25
C SER A 130 -8.29 -3.66 -0.95
N GLY A 131 -7.42 -2.70 -0.66
CA GLY A 131 -6.55 -2.05 -1.64
C GLY A 131 -5.09 -2.38 -1.35
N LEU A 132 -4.38 -2.94 -2.32
CA LEU A 132 -2.97 -3.30 -2.18
C LEU A 132 -2.13 -2.33 -3.01
N ASP A 133 -1.02 -1.86 -2.43
CA ASP A 133 -0.11 -0.93 -3.08
C ASP A 133 1.18 -1.65 -3.47
N PHE A 134 1.56 -1.50 -4.75
CA PHE A 134 2.77 -2.09 -5.30
C PHE A 134 3.66 -1.01 -5.90
N ILE A 135 4.94 -1.05 -5.54
CA ILE A 135 5.96 -0.24 -6.20
C ILE A 135 7.06 -1.19 -6.65
N GLY A 136 7.37 -1.17 -7.95
CA GLY A 136 8.41 -2.05 -8.51
C GLY A 136 8.18 -3.54 -8.24
N GLU A 137 6.94 -4.00 -8.38
CA GLU A 137 6.50 -5.39 -8.12
C GLU A 137 6.67 -5.85 -6.66
N GLN A 138 6.91 -4.92 -5.73
CA GLN A 138 6.96 -5.21 -4.30
C GLN A 138 5.70 -4.65 -3.64
N LEU A 139 4.95 -5.52 -2.96
CA LEU A 139 3.86 -5.12 -2.08
C LEU A 139 4.42 -4.21 -0.97
N THR A 140 3.87 -3.02 -0.80
CA THR A 140 4.31 -2.04 0.20
C THR A 140 3.30 -1.85 1.31
N GLU A 141 2.01 -2.00 1.02
CA GLU A 141 0.91 -1.73 1.95
C GLU A 141 -0.36 -2.52 1.58
N ILE A 142 -1.17 -2.87 2.59
CA ILE A 142 -2.51 -3.44 2.43
C ILE A 142 -3.50 -2.53 3.19
N ASN A 143 -4.41 -1.90 2.47
CA ASN A 143 -5.44 -1.01 2.98
C ASN A 143 -6.77 -1.77 3.13
N ILE A 144 -7.23 -1.94 4.37
CA ILE A 144 -8.42 -2.75 4.69
C ILE A 144 -9.60 -1.95 5.26
N THR A 145 -9.43 -0.64 5.47
CA THR A 145 -10.43 0.22 6.12
C THR A 145 -11.26 0.99 5.10
N CYS A 146 -10.61 1.82 4.28
CA CYS A 146 -11.26 2.64 3.26
C CYS A 146 -10.43 2.72 1.97
N PRO A 147 -10.20 1.58 1.29
CA PRO A 147 -9.39 1.59 0.07
C PRO A 147 -10.09 2.41 -1.03
N THR A 148 -9.40 3.42 -1.52
CA THR A 148 -9.84 4.28 -2.64
C THR A 148 -9.39 3.70 -3.98
N GLY A 149 -9.99 4.17 -5.08
CA GLY A 149 -9.60 3.78 -6.44
C GLY A 149 -10.72 3.18 -7.29
N ILE A 150 -11.90 2.91 -6.71
CA ILE A 150 -13.05 2.34 -7.43
C ILE A 150 -13.38 3.19 -8.67
N VAL A 151 -13.59 4.49 -8.49
CA VAL A 151 -13.98 5.41 -9.58
C VAL A 151 -12.92 5.42 -10.69
N GLN A 152 -11.66 5.61 -10.33
CA GLN A 152 -10.58 5.70 -11.31
C GLN A 152 -10.42 4.39 -12.10
N ILE A 153 -10.51 3.24 -11.43
CA ILE A 153 -10.37 1.94 -12.09
C ILE A 153 -11.60 1.64 -12.95
N SER A 154 -12.81 1.94 -12.47
CA SER A 154 -14.05 1.85 -13.26
C SER A 154 -13.96 2.64 -14.57
N GLU A 155 -13.48 3.89 -14.51
CA GLU A 155 -13.29 4.74 -15.68
C GLU A 155 -12.24 4.19 -16.65
N LEU A 156 -11.08 3.73 -16.13
CA LEU A 156 -10.00 3.17 -16.95
C LEU A 156 -10.38 1.84 -17.63
N ASP A 157 -11.23 1.06 -16.98
CA ASP A 157 -11.67 -0.24 -17.48
C ASP A 157 -12.99 -0.18 -18.26
N GLY A 158 -13.73 0.93 -18.19
CA GLY A 158 -15.08 1.01 -18.73
C GLY A 158 -16.04 0.04 -18.05
N ARG A 159 -15.82 -0.24 -16.76
CA ARG A 159 -16.58 -1.19 -15.93
C ARG A 159 -17.27 -0.47 -14.79
N LYS A 160 -18.34 -1.07 -14.25
CA LYS A 160 -19.05 -0.56 -13.09
C LYS A 160 -18.66 -1.35 -11.84
N LEU A 161 -17.46 -1.09 -11.32
CA LEU A 161 -16.94 -1.84 -10.18
C LEU A 161 -17.77 -1.64 -8.91
N ASP A 162 -18.45 -0.51 -8.77
CA ASP A 162 -19.40 -0.24 -7.70
C ASP A 162 -20.56 -1.24 -7.68
N GLU A 163 -21.16 -1.54 -8.84
CA GLU A 163 -22.21 -2.56 -8.96
C GLU A 163 -21.64 -3.95 -8.62
N GLU A 164 -20.46 -4.32 -9.16
CA GLU A 164 -19.81 -5.62 -8.88
C GLU A 164 -19.51 -5.82 -7.38
N ILE A 165 -19.08 -4.76 -6.69
CA ILE A 165 -18.80 -4.79 -5.24
C ILE A 165 -20.11 -4.95 -4.45
N VAL A 166 -21.16 -4.23 -4.79
CA VAL A 166 -22.46 -4.34 -4.12
C VAL A 166 -23.03 -5.75 -4.30
N ASP A 167 -23.03 -6.27 -5.53
CA ASP A 167 -23.51 -7.61 -5.85
C ASP A 167 -22.76 -8.68 -5.06
N TYR A 168 -21.44 -8.54 -4.92
CA TYR A 168 -20.64 -9.44 -4.09
C TYR A 168 -21.15 -9.52 -2.65
N PHE A 169 -21.39 -8.37 -2.01
CA PHE A 169 -21.84 -8.35 -0.61
C PHE A 169 -23.29 -8.82 -0.45
N VAL A 170 -24.18 -8.54 -1.41
CA VAL A 170 -25.55 -9.07 -1.42
C VAL A 170 -25.55 -10.60 -1.53
N ASN A 171 -24.70 -11.17 -2.39
CA ASN A 171 -24.58 -12.61 -2.52
C ASN A 171 -23.93 -13.25 -1.28
N LEU A 172 -22.95 -12.58 -0.67
CA LEU A 172 -22.30 -13.05 0.56
C LEU A 172 -23.27 -13.15 1.74
N THR A 173 -24.20 -12.20 1.89
CA THR A 173 -25.19 -12.24 2.98
C THR A 173 -26.32 -13.23 2.70
N SER A 174 -26.74 -13.36 1.44
CA SER A 174 -27.76 -14.32 1.02
C SER A 174 -27.31 -15.77 1.24
N SER A 175 -26.05 -16.08 0.92
CA SER A 175 -25.47 -17.42 1.09
C SER A 175 -25.21 -17.83 2.55
N ARG A 176 -25.17 -16.88 3.49
CA ARG A 176 -25.06 -17.15 4.93
C ARG A 176 -26.42 -17.37 5.61
N SER A 177 -27.50 -17.00 4.93
CA SER A 177 -28.87 -17.06 5.46
C SER A 177 -29.62 -18.33 5.03
N ALA A 178 -28.98 -19.20 4.23
CA ALA A 178 -29.46 -20.50 3.78
C ALA A 178 -28.67 -21.62 4.49
#